data_AF-A0A6F8SYQ9-F1
#
_entry.id   AF-A0A6F8SYQ9-F1
#
_cell.length_a   1.000
_cell.length_b   1.000
_cell.length_c   1.000
_cell.angle_alpha   90.00
_cell.angle_beta   90.00
_cell.angle_gamma   90.00
#
_symmetry.space_group_name_H-M   'P 1'
#
loop_
_entity.id
_entity.type
_entity.pdbx_description
1 polymer ?
#
loop_
_entity_poly.entity_id
_entity_poly.type
_entity_poly.pdbx_seq_one_letter_code
_entity_poly.pdbx_strand_id
1 'polypeptide(L)'
;MKPPLSGVFSVENAGASWETLQQAVDRIVTIIQAAPNKERIDKVITRWIKRHLQRLGADINLEQLESLVEDKAMLAENLENLVKKERLQGRQEGRQEGRLEEAREVVRTQLTFKFGEVPEWVEAKLANANHDQLKVWMRDVLFANGLEEMFKH
;
A
#
# COMPACT_ATOMS: atom_id res chain seq x y z
N MET A 1 1.95 9.41 -3.78
CA MET A 1 1.89 8.90 -5.18
C MET A 1 1.96 7.38 -5.07
N LYS A 2 0.89 6.66 -5.44
CA LYS A 2 0.84 5.18 -5.32
C LYS A 2 1.87 4.55 -6.25
N PRO A 3 2.66 3.54 -5.84
CA PRO A 3 3.51 2.81 -6.76
C PRO A 3 2.66 2.21 -7.89
N PRO A 4 3.05 2.36 -9.16
CA PRO A 4 2.20 1.96 -10.29
C PRO A 4 1.97 0.44 -10.37
N LEU A 5 2.81 -0.38 -9.72
CA LEU A 5 2.63 -1.81 -9.63
C LEU A 5 1.38 -2.15 -8.83
N SER A 6 1.23 -1.66 -7.60
CA SER A 6 0.04 -1.91 -6.77
C SER A 6 -1.25 -1.50 -7.49
N GLY A 7 -1.28 -0.38 -8.23
CA GLY A 7 -2.49 0.04 -8.94
C GLY A 7 -2.96 -0.93 -10.04
N VAL A 8 -2.02 -1.54 -10.78
CA VAL A 8 -2.32 -2.51 -11.84
C VAL A 8 -2.52 -3.92 -11.28
N PHE A 9 -1.80 -4.29 -10.21
CA PHE A 9 -1.93 -5.60 -9.57
C PHE A 9 -3.11 -5.69 -8.57
N SER A 10 -3.55 -4.60 -7.95
CA SER A 10 -4.63 -4.59 -6.95
C SER A 10 -6.02 -4.77 -7.55
N VAL A 11 -6.25 -4.44 -8.83
CA VAL A 11 -7.59 -4.54 -9.43
C VAL A 11 -7.83 -5.93 -10.05
N GLU A 12 -6.79 -6.62 -10.52
CA GLU A 12 -6.95 -7.93 -11.19
C GLU A 12 -6.38 -9.12 -10.41
N ASN A 13 -5.60 -8.91 -9.35
CA ASN A 13 -4.90 -10.04 -8.71
C ASN A 13 -4.80 -9.95 -7.19
N ALA A 14 -5.96 -9.86 -6.52
CA ALA A 14 -6.09 -10.02 -5.07
C ALA A 14 -5.55 -11.36 -4.51
N GLY A 15 -5.07 -12.26 -5.38
CA GLY A 15 -4.51 -13.55 -5.04
C GLY A 15 -3.29 -13.94 -5.87
N ALA A 16 -2.42 -13.01 -6.31
CA ALA A 16 -1.12 -13.39 -6.88
C ALA A 16 -0.32 -14.17 -5.81
N SER A 17 -0.44 -15.50 -5.83
CA SER A 17 0.38 -16.37 -5.02
C SER A 17 1.82 -16.21 -5.49
N TRP A 18 2.77 -16.36 -4.56
CA TRP A 18 4.19 -16.47 -4.86
C TRP A 18 4.46 -17.41 -6.06
N GLU A 19 3.75 -18.54 -6.08
CA GLU A 19 3.80 -19.53 -7.17
C GLU A 19 3.46 -18.94 -8.54
N THR A 20 2.53 -17.98 -8.61
CA THR A 20 2.14 -17.31 -9.86
C THR A 20 3.28 -16.44 -10.40
N LEU A 21 4.02 -15.75 -9.51
CA LEU A 21 5.18 -14.93 -9.90
C LEU A 21 6.35 -15.80 -10.33
N GLN A 22 6.63 -16.87 -9.58
CA GLN A 22 7.67 -17.83 -9.94
C GLN A 22 7.36 -18.48 -11.30
N GLN A 23 6.12 -18.91 -11.53
CA GLN A 23 5.67 -19.43 -12.83
C GLN A 23 5.82 -18.40 -13.96
N ALA A 24 5.55 -17.11 -13.70
CA ALA A 24 5.74 -16.06 -14.70
C ALA A 24 7.22 -15.90 -15.08
N VAL A 25 8.12 -15.90 -14.10
CA VAL A 25 9.58 -15.85 -14.32
C VAL A 25 10.03 -17.09 -15.10
N ASP A 26 9.62 -18.29 -14.69
CA ASP A 26 9.97 -19.55 -15.36
C ASP A 26 9.47 -19.59 -16.81
N ARG A 27 8.27 -19.06 -17.10
CA ARG A 27 7.76 -18.93 -18.48
C ARG A 27 8.63 -18.02 -19.33
N ILE A 28 9.03 -16.85 -18.80
CA ILE A 28 9.92 -15.93 -19.51
C ILE A 28 11.26 -16.60 -19.81
N VAL A 29 11.85 -17.27 -18.82
CA VAL A 29 13.11 -18.03 -19.00
C VAL A 29 12.96 -19.11 -20.06
N THR A 30 11.86 -19.86 -20.05
CA THR A 30 11.58 -20.91 -21.05
C THR A 30 11.49 -20.34 -22.46
N ILE A 31 10.81 -19.21 -22.64
CA ILE A 31 10.71 -18.51 -23.94
C ILE A 31 12.08 -18.04 -24.42
N ILE A 32 12.90 -17.48 -23.52
CA ILE A 32 14.26 -17.04 -23.85
C ILE A 32 15.12 -18.23 -24.29
N GLN A 33 15.09 -19.34 -23.54
CA GLN A 33 15.88 -20.54 -23.83
C GLN A 33 15.52 -21.20 -25.17
N ALA A 34 14.25 -21.17 -25.57
CA ALA A 34 13.77 -21.71 -26.83
C ALA A 34 14.10 -20.82 -28.06
N ALA A 35 14.56 -19.59 -27.85
CA ALA A 35 14.77 -18.65 -28.94
C ALA A 35 16.12 -18.87 -29.67
N PRO A 36 16.18 -18.69 -31.00
CA PRO A 36 17.39 -18.91 -31.79
C PRO A 36 18.54 -17.94 -31.42
N ASN A 37 18.22 -16.76 -30.86
CA ASN A 37 19.18 -15.75 -30.40
C ASN A 37 19.10 -15.54 -28.88
N LYS A 38 18.98 -16.62 -28.10
CA LYS A 38 18.71 -16.60 -26.66
C LYS A 38 19.60 -15.64 -25.85
N GLU A 39 20.91 -15.59 -26.09
CA GLU A 39 21.82 -14.71 -25.35
C GLU A 39 21.53 -13.22 -25.58
N ARG A 40 21.21 -12.84 -26.82
CA ARG A 40 20.85 -11.45 -27.15
C ARG A 40 19.52 -11.08 -26.52
N ILE A 41 18.55 -11.99 -26.59
CA ILE A 41 17.20 -11.77 -26.04
C ILE A 41 17.29 -11.65 -24.51
N ASP A 42 18.00 -12.57 -23.86
CA ASP A 42 18.23 -12.54 -22.41
C ASP A 42 18.79 -11.19 -21.95
N LYS A 43 19.85 -10.71 -22.58
CA LYS A 43 20.44 -9.39 -22.26
C LYS A 43 19.46 -8.23 -22.43
N VAL A 44 18.60 -8.28 -23.46
CA VAL A 44 17.61 -7.22 -23.72
C VAL A 44 16.52 -7.23 -22.66
N ILE A 45 15.96 -8.42 -22.36
CA ILE A 45 14.89 -8.55 -21.38
C ILE A 45 15.42 -8.25 -19.97
N THR A 46 16.62 -8.72 -19.61
CA THR A 46 17.28 -8.42 -18.33
C THR A 46 17.39 -6.92 -18.11
N ARG A 47 17.92 -6.18 -19.10
CA ARG A 47 18.03 -4.72 -19.04
C ARG A 47 16.67 -4.02 -18.97
N TRP A 48 15.68 -4.53 -19.69
CA TRP A 48 14.33 -3.99 -19.65
C TRP A 48 13.68 -4.18 -18.27
N ILE A 49 13.78 -5.37 -17.66
CA ILE A 49 13.25 -5.66 -16.32
C ILE A 49 13.92 -4.77 -15.27
N LYS A 50 15.26 -4.69 -15.26
CA LYS A 50 16.00 -3.78 -14.35
C LYS A 50 15.43 -2.36 -14.40
N ARG A 51 15.31 -1.81 -15.61
CA ARG A 51 14.84 -0.44 -15.81
C ARG A 51 13.36 -0.27 -15.47
N HIS A 52 12.52 -1.27 -15.74
CA HIS A 52 11.10 -1.22 -15.44
C HIS A 52 10.87 -1.19 -13.92
N LEU A 53 11.49 -2.11 -13.18
CA LEU A 53 11.37 -2.19 -11.72
C LEU A 53 11.90 -0.92 -11.04
N GLN A 54 13.03 -0.38 -11.49
CA GLN A 54 13.55 0.90 -11.00
C GLN A 54 12.57 2.06 -11.20
N ARG A 55 11.93 2.18 -12.38
CA ARG A 55 10.94 3.24 -12.66
C ARG A 55 9.68 3.13 -11.80
N LEU A 56 9.34 1.92 -11.38
CA LEU A 56 8.21 1.67 -10.50
C LEU A 56 8.52 2.03 -9.04
N GLY A 57 9.75 2.46 -8.75
CA GLY A 57 10.21 2.76 -7.41
C GLY A 57 10.37 1.50 -6.57
N ALA A 58 10.53 0.34 -7.21
CA ALA A 58 10.77 -0.90 -6.49
C ALA A 58 12.15 -0.83 -5.82
N ASP A 59 12.14 -0.84 -4.50
CA ASP A 59 13.33 -0.91 -3.66
C ASP A 59 13.86 -2.36 -3.65
N ILE A 60 14.41 -2.77 -4.79
CA ILE A 60 14.95 -4.11 -5.05
C ILE A 60 16.40 -3.97 -5.47
N ASN A 61 17.29 -4.77 -4.87
CA ASN A 61 18.66 -4.90 -5.34
C ASN A 61 18.72 -5.79 -6.59
N LEU A 62 18.93 -5.17 -7.75
CA LEU A 62 19.10 -5.85 -9.04
C LEU A 62 20.52 -5.71 -9.59
N GLU A 63 21.49 -5.24 -8.79
CA GLU A 63 22.87 -5.02 -9.27
C GLU A 63 23.51 -6.32 -9.77
N GLN A 64 23.19 -7.44 -9.12
CA GLN A 64 23.75 -8.75 -9.45
C GLN A 64 22.96 -9.53 -10.51
N LEU A 65 21.81 -9.02 -10.99
CA LEU A 65 20.98 -9.68 -11.99
C LEU A 65 21.60 -9.51 -13.38
N GLU A 66 22.52 -10.36 -13.82
CA GLU A 66 23.19 -10.21 -15.12
C GLU A 66 22.51 -11.01 -16.24
N SER A 67 21.79 -12.08 -15.88
CA SER A 67 21.01 -12.90 -16.80
C SER A 67 19.70 -13.34 -16.16
N LEU A 68 18.58 -13.21 -16.88
CA LEU A 68 17.32 -13.75 -16.38
C LEU A 68 17.30 -15.27 -16.39
N VAL A 69 18.03 -15.89 -17.31
CA VAL A 69 18.12 -17.34 -17.38
C VAL A 69 18.92 -17.90 -16.21
N GLU A 70 20.03 -17.26 -15.85
CA GLU A 70 20.92 -17.73 -14.77
C GLU A 70 20.41 -17.28 -13.39
N ASP A 71 19.98 -16.03 -13.26
CA ASP A 71 19.63 -15.40 -11.98
C ASP A 71 18.12 -15.42 -11.70
N LYS A 72 17.37 -16.33 -12.35
CA LYS A 72 15.91 -16.41 -12.20
C LYS A 72 15.45 -16.55 -10.75
N ALA A 73 16.21 -17.29 -9.95
CA ALA A 73 15.91 -17.52 -8.54
C ALA A 73 16.07 -16.23 -7.73
N MET A 74 17.13 -15.46 -7.99
CA MET A 74 17.37 -14.16 -7.38
C MET A 74 16.24 -13.18 -7.74
N LEU A 75 15.87 -13.09 -9.01
CA LEU A 75 14.77 -12.22 -9.42
C LEU A 75 13.45 -12.64 -8.75
N ALA A 76 13.17 -13.93 -8.69
CA ALA A 76 11.97 -14.43 -8.04
C ALA A 76 11.95 -14.05 -6.55
N GLU A 77 13.00 -14.35 -5.78
CA GLU A 77 13.10 -14.00 -4.35
C GLU A 77 12.93 -12.49 -4.11
N ASN A 78 13.59 -11.68 -4.93
CA ASN A 78 13.49 -10.23 -4.86
C ASN A 78 12.07 -9.71 -5.09
N LEU A 79 11.36 -10.25 -6.08
CA LEU A 79 9.96 -9.93 -6.34
C LEU A 79 9.05 -10.41 -5.20
N GLU A 80 9.35 -11.56 -4.59
CA GLU A 80 8.62 -12.06 -3.42
C GLU A 80 8.70 -11.08 -2.25
N ASN A 81 9.92 -10.63 -1.94
CA ASN A 81 10.19 -9.70 -0.86
C ASN A 81 9.49 -8.36 -1.09
N LEU A 82 9.48 -7.86 -2.34
CA LEU A 82 8.72 -6.66 -2.70
C LEU A 82 7.23 -6.83 -2.41
N VAL A 83 6.60 -7.90 -2.91
CA VAL A 83 5.16 -8.14 -2.72
C VAL A 83 4.80 -8.31 -1.25
N LYS A 84 5.63 -9.02 -0.46
CA LYS A 84 5.44 -9.13 0.99
C LYS A 84 5.49 -7.77 1.67
N LYS A 85 6.48 -6.93 1.32
CA LYS A 85 6.63 -5.56 1.86
C LYS A 85 5.42 -4.70 1.53
N GLU A 86 4.99 -4.67 0.27
CA GLU A 86 3.80 -3.91 -0.17
C GLU A 86 2.52 -4.38 0.52
N ARG A 87 2.30 -5.69 0.64
CA ARG A 87 1.13 -6.23 1.37
C ARG A 87 1.15 -5.87 2.84
N LEU A 88 2.33 -5.93 3.48
CA LEU A 88 2.45 -5.54 4.88
C LEU A 88 2.17 -4.05 5.07
N GLN A 89 2.71 -3.20 4.19
CA GLN A 89 2.48 -1.77 4.21
C GLN A 89 1.00 -1.44 3.99
N GLY A 90 0.37 -2.01 2.96
CA GLY A 90 -1.06 -1.80 2.69
C GLY A 90 -1.96 -2.29 3.84
N ARG A 91 -1.61 -3.40 4.50
CA ARG A 91 -2.32 -3.85 5.71
C ARG A 91 -2.14 -2.88 6.87
N GLN A 92 -0.94 -2.30 7.04
CA GLN A 92 -0.69 -1.32 8.10
C GLN A 92 -1.42 -0.01 7.84
N GLU A 93 -1.36 0.50 6.60
CA GLU A 93 -2.08 1.70 6.16
C GLU A 93 -3.59 1.52 6.34
N GLY A 94 -4.17 0.44 5.80
CA GLY A 94 -5.60 0.17 5.96
C GLY A 94 -6.04 0.00 7.42
N ARG A 95 -5.19 -0.57 8.29
CA ARG A 95 -5.47 -0.62 9.72
C ARG A 95 -5.40 0.77 10.37
N GLN A 96 -4.47 1.63 9.96
CA GLN A 96 -4.36 2.99 10.48
C GLN A 96 -5.55 3.85 10.03
N GLU A 97 -5.90 3.78 8.75
CA GLU A 97 -7.07 4.47 8.17
C GLU A 97 -8.36 4.01 8.87
N GLY A 98 -8.57 2.69 9.01
CA GLY A 98 -9.75 2.15 9.68
C GLY A 98 -9.87 2.59 11.15
N ARG A 99 -8.77 2.63 11.89
CA ARG A 99 -8.78 3.17 13.26
C ARG A 99 -9.06 4.66 13.33
N LEU A 100 -8.62 5.44 12.34
CA LEU A 100 -8.87 6.87 12.28
C LEU A 100 -10.35 7.14 11.98
N GLU A 101 -10.92 6.41 11.02
CA GLU A 101 -12.34 6.48 10.67
C GLU A 101 -13.23 6.05 11.83
N GLU A 102 -12.93 4.91 12.47
CA GLU A 102 -13.63 4.46 13.68
C GLU A 102 -13.57 5.51 14.80
N ALA A 103 -12.39 6.09 15.05
CA ALA A 103 -12.23 7.13 16.07
C ALA A 103 -13.08 8.37 15.79
N ARG A 104 -13.24 8.77 14.52
CA ARG A 104 -14.12 9.88 14.11
C ARG A 104 -15.58 9.55 14.39
N GLU A 105 -16.03 8.36 13.98
CA GLU A 105 -17.41 7.92 14.18
C GLU A 105 -17.77 7.79 15.67
N VAL A 106 -16.82 7.34 16.50
CA VAL A 106 -17.01 7.27 17.95
C VAL A 106 -17.20 8.67 18.55
N VAL A 107 -16.32 9.63 18.22
CA VAL A 107 -16.47 11.02 18.72
C VAL A 107 -17.78 11.61 18.22
N ARG A 108 -18.09 11.45 16.92
CA ARG A 108 -19.34 11.91 16.33
C ARG A 108 -20.56 11.37 17.08
N THR A 109 -20.57 10.08 17.36
CA THR A 109 -21.65 9.42 18.13
C THR A 109 -21.78 9.99 19.54
N GLN A 110 -20.66 10.24 20.23
CA GLN A 110 -20.67 10.84 21.56
C GLN A 110 -21.22 12.28 21.55
N LEU A 111 -20.84 13.07 20.54
CA LEU A 111 -21.36 14.42 20.35
C LEU A 111 -22.85 14.40 20.07
N THR A 112 -23.29 13.51 19.16
CA THR A 112 -24.71 13.32 18.86
C THR A 112 -25.50 12.97 20.11
N PHE A 113 -24.99 12.06 20.92
CA PHE A 113 -25.65 11.61 22.14
C PHE A 113 -25.72 12.70 23.22
N LYS A 114 -24.66 13.50 23.40
CA LYS A 114 -24.58 14.50 24.46
C LYS A 114 -25.23 15.84 24.10
N PHE A 115 -25.06 16.27 22.84
CA PHE A 115 -25.41 17.62 22.40
C PHE A 115 -26.51 17.67 21.33
N GLY A 116 -26.94 16.52 20.79
CA GLY A 116 -27.92 16.46 19.70
C GLY A 116 -27.25 16.55 18.32
N GLU A 117 -27.96 17.02 17.31
CA GLU A 117 -27.46 17.06 15.93
C GLU A 117 -26.09 17.75 15.82
N VAL A 118 -25.13 17.09 15.16
CA VAL A 118 -23.77 17.58 14.97
C VAL A 118 -23.77 18.58 13.80
N PRO A 119 -23.48 19.88 14.02
CA PRO A 119 -23.50 20.88 12.97
C PRO A 119 -22.39 20.64 11.93
N GLU A 120 -22.59 21.14 10.71
CA GLU A 120 -21.67 20.96 9.57
C GLU A 120 -20.23 21.45 9.87
N TRP A 121 -20.09 22.52 10.65
CA TRP A 121 -18.76 23.03 11.03
C TRP A 121 -17.99 22.06 11.94
N VAL A 122 -18.69 21.25 12.75
CA VAL A 122 -18.09 20.20 13.57
C VAL A 122 -17.72 19.00 12.71
N GLU A 123 -18.60 18.60 11.78
CA GLU A 123 -18.31 17.53 10.82
C GLU A 123 -17.03 17.83 10.02
N ALA A 124 -16.87 19.08 9.57
CA ALA A 124 -15.65 19.53 8.90
C ALA A 124 -14.41 19.42 9.80
N LYS A 125 -14.53 19.69 11.10
CA LYS A 125 -13.43 19.49 12.06
C LYS A 125 -13.10 18.00 12.26
N LEU A 126 -14.11 17.14 12.41
CA LEU A 126 -13.92 15.70 12.57
C LEU A 126 -13.25 15.08 11.35
N ALA A 127 -13.67 15.47 10.14
CA ALA A 127 -13.11 14.98 8.88
C ALA A 127 -11.62 15.32 8.71
N ASN A 128 -11.19 16.48 9.21
CA ASN A 128 -9.80 16.93 9.14
C ASN A 128 -8.96 16.55 10.36
N ALA A 129 -9.58 16.00 11.41
CA ALA A 129 -8.89 15.68 12.64
C ALA A 129 -7.93 14.50 12.46
N ASN A 130 -6.75 14.63 13.06
CA ASN A 130 -5.82 13.52 13.24
C ASN A 130 -6.19 12.69 14.48
N HIS A 131 -5.49 11.57 14.65
CA HIS A 131 -5.77 10.62 15.72
C HIS A 131 -5.62 11.21 17.14
N ASP A 132 -4.67 12.13 17.35
CA ASP A 132 -4.44 12.72 18.66
C ASP A 132 -5.51 13.74 19.02
N GLN A 133 -5.96 14.54 18.05
CA GLN A 133 -7.11 15.43 18.22
C GLN A 133 -8.37 14.65 18.60
N LEU A 134 -8.65 13.54 17.90
CA LEU A 134 -9.80 12.69 18.20
C LEU A 134 -9.73 12.09 19.61
N LYS A 135 -8.56 11.64 20.06
CA LYS A 135 -8.38 11.15 21.44
C LYS A 135 -8.65 12.21 22.50
N VAL A 136 -8.19 13.44 22.27
CA VAL A 136 -8.46 14.57 23.15
C VAL A 136 -9.97 14.81 23.21
N TRP A 137 -10.62 14.85 22.05
CA TRP A 137 -12.07 15.05 21.95
C TRP A 137 -12.90 13.92 22.58
N MET A 138 -12.48 12.65 22.48
CA MET A 138 -13.13 11.51 23.17
C MET A 138 -13.16 11.67 24.69
N ARG A 139 -12.16 12.33 25.27
CA ARG A 139 -12.10 12.62 26.71
C ARG A 139 -12.87 13.90 27.04
N ASP A 140 -12.65 14.96 26.27
CA ASP A 140 -13.16 16.28 26.60
C ASP A 140 -14.68 16.37 26.45
N VAL A 141 -15.28 15.56 25.55
CA VAL A 141 -16.74 15.43 25.41
C VAL A 141 -17.40 15.00 26.73
N LEU A 142 -16.70 14.30 27.62
CA LEU A 142 -17.26 13.88 28.91
C LEU A 142 -17.53 15.08 29.83
N PHE A 143 -16.73 16.14 29.72
CA PHE A 143 -16.75 17.28 30.64
C PHE A 143 -17.28 18.57 30.01
N ALA A 144 -17.19 18.72 28.69
CA ALA A 144 -17.61 19.94 27.99
C ALA A 144 -19.12 20.21 28.14
N ASN A 145 -19.50 21.48 28.26
CA ASN A 145 -20.89 21.92 28.36
C ASN A 145 -21.51 22.28 27.00
N GLY A 146 -20.71 22.32 25.93
CA GLY A 146 -21.17 22.59 24.58
C GLY A 146 -20.10 22.35 23.52
N LEU A 147 -20.53 22.34 22.26
CA LEU A 147 -19.64 22.13 21.11
C LEU A 147 -18.64 23.29 20.96
N GLU A 148 -19.07 24.52 21.22
CA GLU A 148 -18.21 25.71 21.15
C GLU A 148 -17.07 25.65 22.17
N GLU A 149 -17.30 25.10 23.36
CA GLU A 149 -16.26 24.89 24.38
C GLU A 149 -15.25 23.86 23.90
N MET A 150 -15.73 22.75 23.36
CA MET A 150 -14.90 21.62 22.96
C MET A 150 -14.01 21.90 21.75
N PHE A 151 -14.48 22.73 20.81
CA PHE A 151 -13.79 23.01 19.55
C PHE A 151 -13.20 24.43 19.47
N LYS A 152 -12.97 25.09 20.61
CA LYS A 152 -12.47 26.48 20.68
C LYS A 152 -11.03 26.69 20.19
N HIS A 153 -10.31 25.61 19.87
CA HIS A 153 -8.94 25.62 19.38
C HIS A 153 -8.81 24.77 18.10
#